data_AF-A0A4Q3SK35-F1
#
_entry.id   AF-A0A4Q3SK35-F1
#
_cell.length_a   1.000
_cell.length_b   1.000
_cell.length_c   1.000
_cell.angle_alpha   90.00
_cell.angle_beta   90.00
_cell.angle_gamma   90.00
#
_symmetry.space_group_name_H-M   'P 1'
#
loop_
_entity.id
_entity.type
_entity.pdbx_description
1 polymer ?
#
loop_
_entity_poly.entity_id
_entity_poly.type
_entity_poly.pdbx_seq_one_letter_code
_entity_poly.pdbx_strand_id
1 'polypeptide(L)' 'MSLEQITQAQLDAYNAQDLDAYCGFFTDDVVVADVGGAVNLEGVAAYRERYAGAFAKFPNNKAELLN' A
#
# COMPACT_ATOMS: atom_id res chain seq x y z
N MET A 1 3.82 -17.53 5.39
CA MET A 1 2.47 -17.01 5.11
C MET A 1 2.11 -17.39 3.68
N SER A 2 0.85 -17.71 3.42
CA SER A 2 0.33 -17.79 2.04
C SER A 2 0.30 -16.40 1.40
N LEU A 3 0.16 -16.34 0.08
CA LEU A 3 0.00 -15.06 -0.63
C LEU A 3 -1.23 -14.30 -0.12
N GLU A 4 -2.34 -15.00 0.11
CA GLU A 4 -3.55 -14.43 0.70
C GLU A 4 -3.28 -13.80 2.07
N GLN A 5 -2.54 -14.48 2.94
CA GLN A 5 -2.19 -13.96 4.27
C GLN A 5 -1.31 -12.70 4.18
N ILE A 6 -0.40 -12.62 3.21
CA ILE A 6 0.44 -11.44 2.99
C ILE A 6 -0.44 -10.26 2.54
N THR A 7 -1.31 -10.48 1.55
CA THR A 7 -2.20 -9.43 1.04
C THR A 7 -3.21 -8.96 2.09
N GLN A 8 -3.71 -9.86 2.93
CA GLN A 8 -4.57 -9.48 4.05
C GLN A 8 -3.82 -8.59 5.05
N ALA A 9 -2.58 -8.94 5.39
CA ALA A 9 -1.77 -8.12 6.30
C ALA A 9 -1.43 -6.74 5.71
N GLN A 10 -1.25 -6.64 4.39
CA GLN A 10 -1.12 -5.36 3.69
C GLN A 10 -2.38 -4.50 3.85
N LEU A 11 -3.57 -5.08 3.65
CA LEU A 11 -4.85 -4.39 3.81
C LEU A 11 -5.06 -3.93 5.26
N ASP A 12 -4.73 -4.78 6.23
CA ASP A 12 -4.84 -4.47 7.66
C ASP A 12 -3.93 -3.30 8.04
N ALA A 13 -2.66 -3.32 7.61
CA ALA A 13 -1.71 -2.23 7.82
C ALA A 13 -2.16 -0.92 7.15
N TYR A 14 -2.70 -1.00 5.92
CA TYR A 14 -3.26 0.17 5.24
C TYR A 14 -4.43 0.78 6.00
N ASN A 15 -5.37 -0.05 6.49
CA ASN A 15 -6.55 0.41 7.24
C ASN A 15 -6.21 0.94 8.64
N ALA A 16 -5.12 0.45 9.23
CA ALA A 16 -4.53 1.00 10.45
C ALA A 16 -3.71 2.28 10.21
N GLN A 17 -3.46 2.63 8.94
CA GLN A 17 -2.53 3.68 8.51
C GLN A 17 -1.11 3.49 9.07
N ASP A 18 -0.70 2.24 9.28
CA ASP A 18 0.65 1.87 9.72
C ASP A 18 1.57 1.81 8.49
N LEU A 19 2.22 2.95 8.21
CA LEU A 19 3.07 3.10 7.03
C LEU A 19 4.31 2.20 7.06
N ASP A 20 4.88 1.95 8.24
CA ASP A 20 6.06 1.10 8.37
C ASP A 20 5.73 -0.36 8.10
N ALA A 21 4.66 -0.88 8.73
CA ALA A 21 4.18 -2.22 8.46
C ALA A 21 3.75 -2.37 7.00
N TYR A 22 3.02 -1.39 6.46
CA TYR A 22 2.52 -1.42 5.10
C TYR A 22 3.65 -1.51 4.07
N CYS A 23 4.66 -0.63 4.17
CA CYS A 23 5.82 -0.67 3.27
C CYS A 23 6.65 -1.95 3.43
N GLY A 24 6.70 -2.53 4.62
CA GLY A 24 7.48 -3.76 4.91
C GLY A 24 7.00 -5.01 4.17
N PHE A 25 5.80 -4.99 3.58
CA PHE A 25 5.28 -6.10 2.77
C PHE A 25 5.65 -6.00 1.28
N PHE A 26 6.40 -4.98 0.86
CA PHE A 26 6.82 -4.77 -0.52
C PHE A 26 8.34 -4.81 -0.64
N THR A 27 8.83 -5.11 -1.84
CA THR A 27 10.27 -5.06 -2.17
C THR A 27 10.71 -3.63 -2.47
N ASP A 28 12.02 -3.41 -2.44
CA ASP A 28 12.61 -2.09 -2.71
C ASP A 28 12.26 -1.54 -4.11
N ASP A 29 12.00 -2.43 -5.06
CA ASP A 29 11.64 -2.18 -6.46
C ASP A 29 10.12 -2.22 -6.73
N VAL A 30 9.29 -1.98 -5.71
CA VAL A 30 7.82 -1.96 -5.85
C VAL A 30 7.34 -1.04 -6.98
N VAL A 31 6.38 -1.52 -7.77
CA VAL A 31 5.76 -0.78 -8.87
C VAL A 31 4.26 -0.66 -8.65
N VAL A 32 3.72 0.55 -8.81
CA VAL A 32 2.27 0.81 -8.83
C VAL A 32 1.90 1.34 -10.22
N ALA A 33 0.92 0.71 -10.85
CA ALA A 33 0.44 1.08 -12.18
C ALA A 33 -1.09 1.01 -12.24
N ASP A 34 -1.66 1.77 -13.18
CA ASP A 34 -3.09 1.62 -13.51
C ASP A 34 -3.32 0.33 -14.30
N VAL A 35 -4.54 -0.21 -14.21
CA VAL A 35 -4.93 -1.40 -14.99
C VAL A 35 -4.85 -1.08 -16.49
N GLY A 36 -3.90 -1.71 -17.19
CA GLY A 36 -3.63 -1.45 -18.61
C GLY A 36 -3.01 -0.08 -18.90
N GLY A 37 -2.59 0.65 -17.85
CA GLY A 37 -2.03 1.99 -17.95
C GLY A 37 -0.53 2.04 -17.69
N ALA A 38 -0.03 3.26 -17.45
CA ALA A 38 1.37 3.51 -17.18
C ALA A 38 1.73 3.17 -15.72
N VAL A 39 3.03 2.96 -15.49
CA VAL A 39 3.60 2.98 -14.14
C VAL A 39 3.47 4.39 -13.58
N ASN A 40 2.85 4.49 -12.42
CA ASN A 40 2.60 5.74 -11.73
C ASN A 40 3.58 5.97 -10.57
N LEU A 41 4.22 4.90 -10.09
CA LEU A 41 5.16 4.94 -8.98
C LEU A 41 6.10 3.74 -9.07
N GLU A 42 7.38 4.00 -8.84
CA GLU A 42 8.43 2.99 -8.82
C GLU A 42 9.36 3.23 -7.61
N GLY A 43 9.67 2.17 -6.89
CA GLY A 43 10.57 2.15 -5.75
C GLY A 43 9.90 2.46 -4.41
N VAL A 44 10.41 1.82 -3.35
CA VAL A 44 9.84 1.90 -1.99
C VAL A 44 9.90 3.31 -1.39
N ALA A 45 10.88 4.12 -1.79
CA ALA A 45 11.00 5.51 -1.34
C ALA A 45 9.81 6.36 -1.83
N ALA A 46 9.51 6.29 -3.13
CA ALA A 46 8.36 6.98 -3.72
C ALA A 46 7.04 6.40 -3.18
N TYR A 47 6.97 5.08 -2.99
CA TYR A 47 5.85 4.38 -2.37
C TYR A 47 5.52 4.96 -1.00
N ARG A 48 6.53 5.04 -0.13
CA ARG A 48 6.37 5.55 1.23
C ARG A 48 5.88 6.99 1.26
N GLU A 49 6.47 7.87 0.43
CA GLU A 49 6.06 9.27 0.34
C GLU A 49 4.59 9.40 -0.09
N ARG A 50 4.18 8.63 -1.10
CA ARG A 50 2.81 8.63 -1.63
C ARG A 50 1.78 8.28 -0.56
N TYR A 51 2.01 7.23 0.21
CA TYR A 51 1.06 6.78 1.23
C TYR A 51 1.14 7.61 2.52
N ALA A 52 2.31 8.13 2.90
CA ALA A 52 2.41 9.16 3.95
C ALA A 52 1.51 10.36 3.64
N GLY A 53 1.58 10.87 2.41
CA GLY A 53 0.73 11.98 1.96
C GLY A 53 -0.75 11.62 1.94
N ALA A 54 -1.10 10.39 1.52
CA ALA A 54 -2.48 9.93 1.51
C ALA A 54 -3.08 9.83 2.92
N PHE A 55 -2.36 9.22 3.87
CA PHE A 55 -2.83 9.08 5.26
C PHE A 55 -2.94 10.42 5.98
N ALA A 56 -1.98 11.32 5.79
CA ALA A 56 -2.05 12.67 6.34
C ALA A 56 -3.24 13.48 5.78
N LYS A 57 -3.52 13.34 4.48
CA LYS A 57 -4.64 14.03 3.82
C LYS A 57 -6.00 13.42 4.19
N PHE A 58 -6.04 12.11 4.42
CA PHE A 58 -7.28 11.35 4.64
C PHE A 58 -7.15 10.47 5.90
N PRO A 59 -7.28 11.05 7.12
CA PRO A 59 -7.04 10.33 8.37
C PRO A 59 -8.05 9.21 8.67
N ASN A 60 -9.18 9.16 7.94
CA ASN A 60 -10.19 8.11 8.06
C ASN A 60 -10.23 7.17 6.84
N ASN A 61 -9.25 7.27 5.94
CA ASN A 61 -9.18 6.45 4.74
C ASN A 61 -9.06 4.97 5.10
N LYS A 62 -9.97 4.17 4.56
CA LYS A 62 -10.06 2.72 4.73
C LYS A 62 -10.56 2.07 3.45
N ALA A 63 -10.16 0.83 3.23
CA ALA A 63 -10.65 -0.05 2.19
C ALA A 63 -11.36 -1.25 2.82
N GLU A 64 -12.49 -1.64 2.23
CA GLU A 64 -13.28 -2.80 2.65
C GLU A 64 -13.19 -3.87 1.57
N LEU A 65 -12.82 -5.10 1.97
CA LEU A 65 -12.86 -6.27 1.09
C LEU A 65 -14.31 -6.77 1.02
N LEU A 66 -14.90 -6.76 -0.17
CA LEU A 66 -16.34 -7.03 -0.32
C LEU A 66 -16.67 -8.49 -0.68
N ASN A 67 -15.72 -9.32 -1.13
CA ASN A 67 -15.90 -10.75 -1.40
C ASN A 67 -14.57 -11.50 -1.36
#